data_AF-A0A2K6TPX1-F1
#
_entry.id   AF-A0A2K6TPX1-F1
#
_cell.length_a   1.000
_cell.length_b   1.000
_cell.length_c   1.000
_cell.angle_alpha   90.00
_cell.angle_beta   90.00
_cell.angle_gamma   90.00
#
_symmetry.space_group_name_H-M   'P 1'
#
loop_
_entity.id
_entity.type
_entity.pdbx_description
1 polymer ?
#
loop_
_entity_poly.entity_id
_entity_poly.type
_entity_poly.pdbx_seq_one_letter_code
_entity_poly.pdbx_strand_id
1 'polypeptide(L)'
;KLQAFVKMCTQDPSILHTEEMHFLREWVESMGDKIPPVTQKAKSEENTKEEKPDSVIEPDTDAPQEMGDENAEITEEMMDQANDKKVAAIEALNNGELQKAIDLFTAAIKLNPHLAILYAKRASVFIRLQKPNAAIQDCDRAIEVNPDSAQPYKWRGKAHRPPAHWEKAAHDLETLGKLSRTLVWTKIS
;
A
#
# COMPACT_ATOMS: atom_id res chain seq x y z
N LYS A 1 14.12 -8.23 29.72
CA LYS A 1 12.75 -7.72 29.42
C LYS A 1 12.71 -6.19 29.46
N LEU A 2 13.12 -5.52 30.55
CA LEU A 2 13.13 -4.04 30.64
C LEU A 2 14.13 -3.36 29.67
N GLN A 3 15.34 -3.90 29.49
CA GLN A 3 16.35 -3.31 28.60
C GLN A 3 15.92 -3.27 27.12
N ALA A 4 15.18 -4.28 26.66
CA ALA A 4 14.65 -4.30 25.29
C ALA A 4 13.59 -3.21 25.08
N PHE A 5 12.73 -3.00 26.09
CA PHE A 5 11.75 -1.92 26.09
C PHE A 5 12.40 -0.55 26.12
N VAL A 6 13.42 -0.34 26.96
CA VAL A 6 14.20 0.91 26.98
C VAL A 6 14.84 1.18 25.62
N LYS A 7 15.42 0.16 24.98
CA LYS A 7 15.98 0.26 23.63
C LYS A 7 14.92 0.60 22.58
N MET A 8 13.70 0.09 22.75
CA MET A 8 12.58 0.38 21.86
C MET A 8 12.11 1.84 22.00
N CYS A 9 11.96 2.34 23.23
CA CYS A 9 11.56 3.73 23.48
C CYS A 9 12.63 4.75 23.08
N THR A 10 13.92 4.38 23.09
CA THR A 10 14.99 5.25 22.57
C THR A 10 15.06 5.25 21.04
N GLN A 11 14.61 4.18 20.39
CA GLN A 11 14.53 4.08 18.93
C GLN A 11 13.27 4.76 18.37
N ASP A 12 12.13 4.63 19.07
CA ASP A 12 10.88 5.29 18.71
C ASP A 12 10.22 5.92 19.96
N PRO A 13 10.46 7.23 20.18
CA PRO A 13 9.85 7.96 21.28
C PRO A 13 8.32 8.08 21.18
N SER A 14 7.72 7.84 20.01
CA SER A 14 6.27 7.94 19.79
C SER A 14 5.50 6.90 20.59
N ILE A 15 6.14 5.77 20.92
CA ILE A 15 5.55 4.69 21.71
C ILE A 15 5.12 5.20 23.10
N LEU A 16 5.85 6.16 23.67
CA LEU A 16 5.53 6.78 24.95
C LEU A 16 4.27 7.64 24.92
N HIS A 17 3.74 7.93 23.73
CA HIS A 17 2.53 8.73 23.52
C HIS A 17 1.29 7.91 23.16
N THR A 18 1.38 6.58 23.20
CA THR A 18 0.23 5.68 22.98
C THR A 18 -0.67 5.61 24.23
N GLU A 19 -1.97 5.35 24.05
CA GLU A 19 -2.94 5.26 25.15
C GLU A 19 -2.56 4.18 26.18
N GLU A 20 -1.95 3.09 25.72
CA GLU A 20 -1.47 1.99 26.57
C GLU A 20 -0.29 2.39 27.48
N MET A 21 0.46 3.44 27.12
CA MET A 21 1.65 3.91 27.83
C MET A 21 1.39 5.15 28.69
N HIS A 22 0.12 5.54 28.87
CA HIS A 22 -0.29 6.70 29.66
C HIS A 22 0.26 6.67 31.10
N PHE A 23 0.25 5.50 31.74
CA PHE A 23 0.75 5.34 33.10
C PHE A 23 2.26 5.64 33.23
N LEU A 24 3.06 5.30 32.21
CA LEU A 24 4.49 5.60 32.19
C LEU A 24 4.73 7.10 32.01
N ARG A 25 3.89 7.75 31.20
CA ARG A 25 3.91 9.20 31.01
C ARG A 25 3.64 9.94 32.32
N GLU A 26 2.58 9.58 33.02
CA GLU A 26 2.28 10.14 34.35
C GLU A 26 3.39 9.86 35.36
N TRP A 27 3.98 8.67 35.34
CA TRP A 27 5.07 8.31 36.24
C TRP A 27 6.35 9.12 35.99
N VAL A 28 6.73 9.34 34.72
CA VAL A 28 7.88 10.17 34.35
C VAL A 28 7.65 11.64 34.71
N GLU A 29 6.46 12.16 34.41
CA GLU A 29 6.07 13.54 34.76
C GLU A 29 6.03 13.74 36.29
N SER A 30 5.59 12.72 37.05
CA SER A 30 5.59 12.72 38.52
C SER A 30 6.99 12.73 39.13
N MET A 31 8.02 12.27 38.41
CA MET A 31 9.42 12.32 38.87
C MET A 31 10.12 13.63 38.49
N GLY A 32 9.42 14.57 37.83
CA GLY A 32 9.95 15.86 37.42
C GLY A 32 10.80 15.82 36.15
N ASP A 33 10.86 14.66 35.49
CA ASP A 33 11.54 14.49 34.21
C ASP A 33 10.60 14.84 33.04
N LYS A 34 11.18 15.41 31.98
CA LYS A 34 10.43 15.80 30.77
C LYS A 34 10.52 14.69 29.73
N ILE A 35 9.36 14.22 29.27
CA ILE A 35 9.28 13.28 28.15
C ILE A 35 9.88 13.95 26.91
N PRO A 36 10.76 13.28 26.15
CA PRO A 36 11.31 13.83 24.93
C PRO A 36 10.16 14.23 23.98
N PRO A 37 10.20 15.43 23.37
CA PRO A 37 9.17 15.84 22.43
C PRO A 37 9.14 14.87 21.26
N VAL A 38 7.94 14.56 20.75
CA VAL A 38 7.73 13.69 19.58
C VAL A 38 8.63 14.15 18.44
N THR A 39 9.76 13.48 18.25
CA THR A 39 10.62 13.70 17.11
C THR A 39 9.94 13.00 15.95
N GLN A 40 9.35 13.80 15.05
CA GLN A 40 8.91 13.33 13.75
C GLN A 40 10.12 12.86 12.96
N LYS A 41 10.56 11.63 13.20
CA LYS A 41 11.55 10.95 12.36
C LYS A 41 10.89 9.72 11.77
N ALA A 42 10.50 9.90 10.51
CA ALA A 42 10.11 8.84 9.58
C ALA A 42 9.11 7.83 10.15
N LYS A 43 7.96 8.35 10.59
CA LYS A 43 6.71 7.77 10.07
C LYS A 43 6.93 7.65 8.56
N SER A 44 7.06 6.44 8.04
CA SER A 44 6.69 6.18 6.65
C SER A 44 5.16 6.33 6.56
N GLU A 45 4.67 7.52 6.93
CA GLU A 45 3.56 8.14 6.25
C GLU A 45 4.05 8.24 4.81
N GLU A 46 3.68 7.21 4.06
CA GLU A 46 3.38 7.35 2.65
C GLU A 46 2.40 8.52 2.53
N ASN A 47 2.94 9.74 2.52
CA ASN A 47 2.27 10.96 2.14
C ASN A 47 2.00 10.80 0.66
N THR A 48 0.94 10.04 0.38
CA THR A 48 0.32 9.99 -0.93
C THR A 48 -0.28 11.38 -1.08
N LYS A 49 0.47 12.30 -1.70
CA LYS A 49 -0.15 13.49 -2.29
C LYS A 49 -1.34 12.95 -3.08
N GLU A 50 -2.54 13.37 -2.70
CA GLU A 50 -3.75 13.12 -3.47
C GLU A 50 -3.55 13.80 -4.83
N GLU A 51 -3.04 13.04 -5.79
CA GLU A 51 -3.03 13.45 -7.18
C GLU A 51 -4.49 13.47 -7.65
N LYS A 52 -4.89 14.60 -8.23
CA LYS A 52 -6.23 14.87 -8.75
C LYS A 52 -6.69 13.69 -9.61
N PRO A 53 -7.80 13.00 -9.26
CA PRO A 53 -8.25 11.83 -10.01
C PRO A 53 -9.12 12.26 -11.20
N ASP A 54 -8.54 12.89 -12.22
CA ASP A 54 -9.26 13.23 -13.47
C ASP A 54 -8.81 12.37 -14.66
N SER A 55 -8.13 11.24 -14.41
CA SER A 55 -7.82 10.25 -15.46
C SER A 55 -8.60 8.97 -15.23
N VAL A 56 -9.30 8.52 -16.28
CA VAL A 56 -9.91 7.18 -16.34
C VAL A 56 -8.77 6.17 -16.27
N ILE A 57 -8.68 5.40 -15.18
CA ILE A 57 -7.73 4.29 -15.09
C ILE A 57 -8.37 3.10 -15.83
N GLU A 58 -7.94 2.88 -17.06
CA GLU A 58 -8.32 1.70 -17.83
C GLU A 58 -7.69 0.44 -17.18
N PRO A 59 -8.35 -0.73 -17.26
CA PRO A 59 -7.74 -1.97 -16.84
C PRO A 59 -6.45 -2.21 -17.64
N ASP A 60 -5.33 -2.42 -16.95
CA ASP A 60 -4.08 -2.78 -17.61
C ASP A 60 -4.23 -4.13 -18.33
N THR A 61 -3.74 -4.18 -19.57
CA THR A 61 -3.74 -5.35 -20.47
C THR A 61 -2.33 -5.90 -20.71
N ASP A 62 -1.38 -5.50 -19.86
CA ASP A 62 0.01 -5.93 -19.91
C ASP A 62 0.14 -7.44 -19.68
N ALA A 63 1.29 -7.98 -20.07
CA ALA A 63 1.64 -9.38 -19.77
C ALA A 63 1.62 -9.62 -18.26
N PRO A 64 1.18 -10.82 -17.80
CA PRO A 64 1.19 -11.16 -16.38
C PRO A 64 2.57 -10.98 -15.77
N GLN A 65 2.64 -10.28 -14.64
CA GLN A 65 3.89 -10.10 -13.91
C GLN A 65 4.38 -11.42 -13.31
N GLU A 66 5.69 -11.54 -13.15
CA GLU A 66 6.30 -12.76 -12.59
C GLU A 66 6.03 -12.87 -11.08
N MET A 67 5.54 -14.04 -10.65
CA MET A 67 5.10 -14.30 -9.26
C MET A 67 6.04 -15.22 -8.46
N GLY A 68 7.18 -15.60 -9.04
CA GLY A 68 8.08 -16.60 -8.45
C GLY A 68 7.51 -18.02 -8.49
N ASP A 69 8.30 -19.00 -8.04
CA ASP A 69 7.88 -20.40 -7.92
C ASP A 69 7.50 -20.70 -6.48
N GLU A 70 6.23 -20.97 -6.24
CA GLU A 70 5.71 -21.25 -4.90
C GLU A 70 6.25 -22.51 -4.25
N ASN A 71 6.80 -23.44 -5.03
CA ASN A 71 7.37 -24.68 -4.52
C ASN A 71 8.90 -24.59 -4.35
N ALA A 72 9.50 -23.42 -4.59
CA ALA A 72 10.93 -23.23 -4.45
C ALA A 72 11.39 -23.49 -3.01
N GLU A 73 12.43 -24.33 -2.87
CA GLU A 73 13.16 -24.45 -1.60
C GLU A 73 13.95 -23.17 -1.34
N ILE A 74 13.63 -22.48 -0.25
CA ILE A 74 14.25 -21.20 0.08
C ILE A 74 15.40 -21.45 1.06
N THR A 75 16.63 -21.20 0.60
CA THR A 75 17.82 -21.27 1.44
C THR A 75 18.01 -19.99 2.26
N GLU A 76 18.81 -20.06 3.33
CA GLU A 76 19.17 -18.88 4.13
C GLU A 76 19.82 -17.78 3.27
N GLU A 77 20.71 -18.16 2.36
CA GLU A 77 21.34 -17.23 1.41
C GLU A 77 20.30 -16.56 0.49
N MET A 78 19.32 -17.31 -0.02
CA MET A 78 18.25 -16.73 -0.84
C MET A 78 17.37 -15.76 -0.03
N MET A 79 17.13 -16.05 1.25
CA MET A 79 16.41 -15.13 2.14
C MET A 79 17.17 -13.81 2.34
N ASP A 80 18.47 -13.88 2.58
CA ASP A 80 19.32 -12.70 2.74
C ASP A 80 19.36 -11.87 1.45
N GLN A 81 19.59 -12.52 0.31
CA GLN A 81 19.58 -11.86 -1.00
C GLN A 81 18.20 -11.22 -1.30
N ALA A 82 17.10 -11.91 -0.99
CA ALA A 82 15.75 -11.37 -1.15
C ALA A 82 15.54 -10.13 -0.26
N ASN A 83 16.06 -10.15 0.97
CA ASN A 83 15.99 -9.03 1.90
C ASN A 83 16.80 -7.82 1.40
N ASP A 84 18.01 -8.03 0.88
CA ASP A 84 18.82 -6.97 0.29
C ASP A 84 18.13 -6.33 -0.92
N LYS A 85 17.56 -7.16 -1.81
CA LYS A 85 16.78 -6.68 -2.96
C LYS A 85 15.55 -5.89 -2.52
N LYS A 86 14.86 -6.33 -1.47
CA LYS A 86 13.73 -5.60 -0.87
C LYS A 86 14.15 -4.22 -0.35
N VAL A 87 15.28 -4.13 0.34
CA VAL A 87 15.79 -2.83 0.85
C VAL A 87 16.10 -1.91 -0.33
N ALA A 88 16.82 -2.39 -1.34
CA ALA A 88 17.13 -1.62 -2.54
C ALA A 88 15.85 -1.19 -3.30
N ALA A 89 14.82 -2.05 -3.36
CA ALA A 89 13.54 -1.73 -3.98
C ALA A 89 12.81 -0.60 -3.24
N ILE A 90 12.83 -0.61 -1.91
CA ILE A 90 12.25 0.45 -1.08
C ILE A 90 13.00 1.78 -1.28
N GLU A 91 14.33 1.74 -1.37
CA GLU A 91 15.14 2.92 -1.68
C GLU A 91 14.79 3.49 -3.06
N ALA A 92 14.72 2.65 -4.10
CA ALA A 92 14.30 3.05 -5.43
C ALA A 92 12.88 3.67 -5.41
N LEU A 93 11.96 3.09 -4.66
CA LEU A 93 10.59 3.61 -4.50
C LEU A 93 10.55 5.00 -3.84
N ASN A 94 11.40 5.21 -2.81
CA ASN A 94 11.53 6.49 -2.13
C ASN A 94 12.14 7.57 -3.04
N ASN A 95 13.04 7.16 -3.94
CA ASN A 95 13.61 8.03 -4.98
C ASN A 95 12.66 8.28 -6.16
N GLY A 96 11.50 7.62 -6.20
CA GLY A 96 10.52 7.74 -7.30
C GLY A 96 10.85 6.91 -8.53
N GLU A 97 11.85 6.04 -8.47
CA GLU A 97 12.28 5.14 -9.56
C GLU A 97 11.34 3.91 -9.64
N LEU A 98 10.08 4.13 -10.03
CA LEU A 98 9.00 3.12 -9.91
C LEU A 98 9.29 1.82 -10.68
N GLN A 99 9.76 1.92 -11.92
CA GLN A 99 10.06 0.72 -12.72
C GLN A 99 11.19 -0.10 -12.11
N LYS A 100 12.26 0.56 -11.66
CA LYS A 100 13.38 -0.09 -10.99
C LYS A 100 12.95 -0.74 -9.67
N ALA A 101 12.04 -0.11 -8.92
CA ALA A 101 11.47 -0.71 -7.73
C ALA A 101 10.70 -2.00 -8.06
N ILE A 102 9.92 -2.02 -9.15
CA ILE A 102 9.23 -3.24 -9.63
C ILE A 102 10.23 -4.34 -9.98
N ASP A 103 11.29 -4.02 -10.71
CA ASP A 103 12.30 -5.00 -11.13
C ASP A 103 13.00 -5.61 -9.92
N LEU A 104 13.36 -4.78 -8.92
CA LEU A 104 13.99 -5.23 -7.68
C LEU A 104 13.03 -6.05 -6.80
N PHE A 105 11.76 -5.65 -6.67
CA PHE A 105 10.76 -6.47 -5.98
C PHE A 105 10.53 -7.81 -6.70
N THR A 106 10.52 -7.81 -8.03
CA THR A 106 10.36 -9.04 -8.82
C THR A 106 11.54 -9.98 -8.62
N ALA A 107 12.77 -9.45 -8.60
CA ALA A 107 13.96 -10.23 -8.25
C ALA A 107 13.88 -10.79 -6.82
N ALA A 108 13.41 -9.99 -5.85
CA ALA A 108 13.22 -10.45 -4.47
C ALA A 108 12.16 -11.57 -4.37
N ILE A 109 11.06 -11.48 -5.13
CA ILE A 109 9.99 -12.48 -5.18
C ILE A 109 10.50 -13.80 -5.78
N LYS A 110 11.34 -13.75 -6.82
CA LYS A 110 11.96 -14.95 -7.38
C LYS A 110 12.86 -15.68 -6.38
N LEU A 111 13.52 -14.93 -5.50
CA LEU A 111 14.38 -15.49 -4.46
C LEU A 111 13.58 -15.98 -3.24
N ASN A 112 12.51 -15.26 -2.87
CA ASN A 112 11.65 -15.64 -1.77
C ASN A 112 10.17 -15.34 -2.08
N PRO A 113 9.46 -16.30 -2.69
CA PRO A 113 8.04 -16.13 -3.05
C PRO A 113 7.09 -16.29 -1.87
N HIS A 114 7.58 -16.65 -0.68
CA HIS A 114 6.77 -16.87 0.53
C HIS A 114 6.72 -15.63 1.43
N LEU A 115 7.27 -14.50 0.97
CA LEU A 115 7.30 -13.26 1.73
C LEU A 115 6.21 -12.28 1.28
N ALA A 116 5.05 -12.34 1.94
CA ALA A 116 3.86 -11.55 1.59
C ALA A 116 4.11 -10.03 1.43
N ILE A 117 5.04 -9.47 2.22
CA ILE A 117 5.37 -8.04 2.17
C ILE A 117 5.95 -7.61 0.82
N LEU A 118 6.61 -8.51 0.07
CA LEU A 118 7.18 -8.18 -1.24
C LEU A 118 6.06 -7.87 -2.25
N TYR A 119 5.06 -8.74 -2.34
CA TYR A 119 3.90 -8.53 -3.21
C TYR A 119 3.11 -7.29 -2.77
N ALA A 120 2.87 -7.10 -1.46
CA ALA A 120 2.15 -5.94 -0.95
C ALA A 120 2.85 -4.61 -1.31
N LYS A 121 4.18 -4.58 -1.27
CA LYS A 121 4.97 -3.39 -1.66
C LYS A 121 4.96 -3.21 -3.17
N ARG A 122 5.12 -4.26 -3.97
CA ARG A 122 5.04 -4.17 -5.43
C ARG A 122 3.66 -3.72 -5.91
N ALA A 123 2.58 -4.20 -5.29
CA ALA A 123 1.21 -3.71 -5.51
C ALA A 123 1.08 -2.20 -5.30
N SER A 124 1.68 -1.65 -4.24
CA SER A 124 1.68 -0.18 -4.02
C SER A 124 2.36 0.59 -5.15
N VAL A 125 3.41 0.01 -5.77
CA VAL A 125 4.07 0.61 -6.92
C VAL A 125 3.18 0.55 -8.16
N PHE A 126 2.49 -0.57 -8.39
CA PHE A 126 1.53 -0.71 -9.48
C PHE A 126 0.36 0.27 -9.38
N ILE A 127 -0.13 0.54 -8.17
CA ILE A 127 -1.14 1.61 -7.94
C ILE A 127 -0.61 2.97 -8.36
N ARG A 128 0.64 3.31 -8.01
CA ARG A 128 1.27 4.58 -8.44
C ARG A 128 1.47 4.68 -9.96
N LEU A 129 1.59 3.53 -10.63
CA LEU A 129 1.67 3.44 -12.10
C LEU A 129 0.29 3.30 -12.78
N GLN A 130 -0.80 3.37 -12.03
CA GLN A 130 -2.16 3.17 -12.55
C GLN A 130 -2.35 1.80 -13.23
N LYS A 131 -1.75 0.74 -12.68
CA LYS A 131 -1.91 -0.67 -13.11
C LYS A 131 -2.72 -1.48 -12.09
N PRO A 132 -4.05 -1.30 -12.02
CA PRO A 132 -4.87 -1.89 -10.97
C PRO A 132 -4.96 -3.42 -11.03
N ASN A 133 -4.96 -4.06 -12.20
CA ASN A 133 -5.06 -5.52 -12.33
C ASN A 133 -3.79 -6.19 -11.81
N ALA A 134 -2.61 -5.71 -12.21
CA ALA A 134 -1.34 -6.15 -11.65
C ALA A 134 -1.28 -5.97 -10.12
N ALA A 135 -1.78 -4.83 -9.60
CA ALA A 135 -1.86 -4.60 -8.17
C ALA A 135 -2.80 -5.60 -7.45
N ILE A 136 -3.96 -5.93 -8.03
CA ILE A 136 -4.90 -6.90 -7.47
C ILE A 136 -4.26 -8.29 -7.37
N GLN A 137 -3.61 -8.75 -8.43
CA GLN A 137 -2.94 -10.05 -8.45
C GLN A 137 -1.85 -10.16 -7.36
N ASP A 138 -1.04 -9.11 -7.18
CA ASP A 138 -0.06 -9.07 -6.09
C ASP A 138 -0.72 -9.04 -4.71
N CYS A 139 -1.85 -8.33 -4.56
CA CYS A 139 -2.58 -8.32 -3.30
C CYS A 139 -3.17 -9.69 -2.96
N ASP A 140 -3.76 -10.37 -3.94
CA ASP A 140 -4.33 -11.69 -3.74
C ASP A 140 -3.24 -12.68 -3.36
N ARG A 141 -2.09 -12.65 -4.02
CA ARG A 141 -0.95 -13.49 -3.63
C ARG A 141 -0.44 -13.16 -2.23
N ALA A 142 -0.35 -11.89 -1.85
CA ALA A 142 0.06 -11.51 -0.50
C ALA A 142 -0.91 -12.03 0.57
N ILE A 143 -2.21 -12.06 0.28
CA ILE A 143 -3.27 -12.57 1.16
C ILE A 143 -3.19 -14.09 1.28
N GLU A 144 -2.94 -14.80 0.18
CA GLU A 144 -2.72 -16.26 0.20
C GLU A 144 -1.54 -16.64 1.10
N VAL A 145 -0.44 -15.88 1.00
CA VAL A 145 0.78 -16.12 1.79
C VAL A 145 0.61 -15.72 3.26
N ASN A 146 -0.03 -14.57 3.52
CA ASN A 146 -0.29 -14.10 4.87
C ASN A 146 -1.65 -13.37 4.95
N PRO A 147 -2.72 -14.06 5.35
CA PRO A 147 -4.06 -13.48 5.38
C PRO A 147 -4.27 -12.45 6.49
N ASP A 148 -3.40 -12.42 7.51
CA ASP A 148 -3.48 -11.50 8.66
C ASP A 148 -2.86 -10.13 8.36
N SER A 149 -2.20 -9.97 7.20
CA SER A 149 -1.62 -8.69 6.81
C SER A 149 -2.68 -7.71 6.34
N ALA A 150 -2.78 -6.54 6.96
CA ALA A 150 -3.74 -5.50 6.57
C ALA A 150 -3.36 -4.76 5.25
N GLN A 151 -2.06 -4.72 4.90
CA GLN A 151 -1.57 -3.93 3.76
C GLN A 151 -2.15 -4.38 2.40
N PRO A 152 -2.17 -5.68 2.06
CA PRO A 152 -2.76 -6.15 0.80
C PRO A 152 -4.22 -5.76 0.61
N TYR A 153 -5.06 -5.85 1.66
CA TYR A 153 -6.46 -5.45 1.56
C TYR A 153 -6.62 -3.95 1.29
N LYS A 154 -5.79 -3.12 1.92
CA LYS A 154 -5.74 -1.66 1.66
C LYS A 154 -5.41 -1.38 0.19
N TRP A 155 -4.40 -2.06 -0.35
CA TRP A 155 -3.98 -1.87 -1.74
C TRP A 155 -5.00 -2.40 -2.75
N ARG A 156 -5.60 -3.56 -2.49
CA ARG A 156 -6.68 -4.11 -3.30
C ARG A 156 -7.89 -3.19 -3.34
N GLY A 157 -8.27 -2.62 -2.19
CA GLY A 157 -9.34 -1.61 -2.12
C GLY A 157 -9.04 -0.35 -2.94
N LYS A 158 -7.78 0.11 -2.96
CA LYS A 158 -7.34 1.20 -3.84
C LYS A 158 -7.37 0.80 -5.31
N ALA A 159 -7.00 -0.43 -5.65
CA ALA A 159 -7.01 -0.95 -7.01
C ALA A 159 -8.43 -1.04 -7.60
N HIS A 160 -9.41 -1.45 -6.78
CA HIS A 160 -10.82 -1.50 -7.18
C HIS A 160 -11.49 -0.13 -7.19
N ARG A 161 -10.86 0.91 -6.64
CA ARG A 161 -11.48 2.23 -6.58
C ARG A 161 -11.66 2.74 -8.02
N PRO A 162 -12.91 2.92 -8.48
CA PRO A 162 -13.16 3.42 -9.81
C PRO A 162 -12.63 4.85 -9.93
N PRO A 163 -12.17 5.29 -11.12
CA PRO A 163 -11.76 6.67 -11.32
C PRO A 163 -12.91 7.61 -10.94
N ALA A 164 -12.60 8.83 -10.50
CA ALA A 164 -13.58 9.76 -9.91
C ALA A 164 -14.67 10.29 -10.90
N HIS A 165 -14.81 9.65 -12.05
CA HIS A 165 -15.74 9.97 -13.13
C HIS A 165 -17.20 9.55 -12.88
N TRP A 166 -17.55 9.11 -11.67
CA TRP A 166 -18.95 8.87 -11.29
C TRP A 166 -19.83 10.09 -11.52
N GLU A 167 -19.29 11.31 -11.40
CA GLU A 167 -20.05 12.54 -11.71
C GLU A 167 -20.39 12.67 -13.19
N LYS A 168 -19.45 12.39 -14.12
CA LYS A 168 -19.71 12.45 -15.57
C LYS A 168 -20.66 11.31 -15.99
N ALA A 169 -20.44 10.09 -15.48
CA ALA A 169 -21.33 8.95 -15.76
C ALA A 169 -22.75 9.13 -15.18
N ALA A 170 -22.88 9.70 -13.97
CA ALA A 170 -24.18 10.04 -13.38
C ALA A 170 -24.86 11.17 -14.14
N HIS A 171 -24.11 12.16 -14.61
CA HIS A 171 -24.64 13.25 -15.43
C HIS A 171 -25.18 12.72 -16.78
N ASP A 172 -24.45 11.84 -17.45
CA ASP A 172 -24.86 11.21 -18.71
C ASP A 172 -26.12 10.34 -18.51
N LEU A 173 -26.21 9.59 -17.41
CA LEU A 173 -27.41 8.83 -17.05
C LEU A 173 -28.62 9.74 -16.77
N GLU A 174 -28.42 10.87 -16.09
CA GLU A 174 -29.48 11.85 -15.85
C GLU A 174 -29.98 12.47 -17.15
N THR A 175 -29.07 12.82 -18.07
CA THR A 175 -29.43 13.35 -19.39
C THR A 175 -30.16 12.31 -20.23
N LEU A 176 -29.74 11.04 -20.20
CA LEU A 176 -30.45 9.92 -20.84
C LEU A 176 -31.87 9.76 -20.31
N GLY A 177 -32.05 9.86 -18.98
CA GLY A 177 -33.37 9.79 -18.34
C GLY A 177 -34.26 10.99 -18.69
N LYS A 178 -33.70 12.19 -18.86
CA LYS A 178 -34.44 13.37 -19.34
C LYS A 178 -34.83 13.21 -20.82
N LEU A 179 -33.88 12.84 -21.68
CA LEU A 179 -34.12 12.66 -23.11
C LEU A 179 -35.18 11.59 -23.38
N SER A 180 -35.11 10.47 -22.66
CA SER A 180 -36.09 9.38 -22.77
C SER A 180 -37.50 9.85 -22.37
N ARG A 181 -37.64 10.64 -21.30
CA ARG A 181 -38.93 11.23 -20.89
C ARG A 181 -39.48 12.19 -21.96
N THR A 182 -38.63 12.99 -22.58
CA THR A 182 -39.02 13.93 -23.64
C THR A 182 -39.46 13.19 -24.91
N LEU A 183 -38.74 12.13 -25.31
CA LEU A 183 -39.10 11.30 -26.48
C LEU A 183 -40.40 10.51 -26.28
N VAL A 184 -40.68 10.07 -25.06
CA VAL A 184 -41.97 9.41 -24.73
C VAL A 184 -43.11 10.41 -24.82
N TRP A 185 -42.91 11.65 -24.36
CA TRP A 185 -43.93 12.72 -24.43
C TRP A 185 -44.25 13.14 -25.87
N THR A 186 -43.23 13.32 -26.73
CA THR A 186 -43.44 13.70 -28.14
C THR A 186 -44.06 12.60 -29.01
N LYS A 187 -44.02 11.33 -28.58
CA LYS A 187 -44.62 10.21 -29.30
C LYS A 187 -46.08 9.93 -28.91
N ILE A 188 -46.55 10.53 -27.80
CA ILE A 188 -47.91 10.38 -27.27
C ILE A 188 -48.77 11.65 -27.52
N SER A 189 -48.17 12.70 -28.10
CA SER A 189 -48.83 13.94 -28.55
C SER A 189 -49.21 13.88 -30.03
#